data_AF-A0A067MI51-F1
#
_entry.id   AF-A0A067MI51-F1
#
_cell.length_a   1.000
_cell.length_b   1.000
_cell.length_c   1.000
_cell.angle_alpha   90.00
_cell.angle_beta   90.00
_cell.angle_gamma   90.00
#
_symmetry.space_group_name_H-M   'P 1'
#
loop_
_entity.id
_entity.type
_entity.pdbx_description
1 polymer ?
#
loop_
_entity_poly.entity_id
_entity_poly.type
_entity_poly.pdbx_seq_one_letter_code
_entity_poly.pdbx_strand_id
1 'polypeptide(L)'
;MSVPAEVVNRLTHVLSCFQTDHGSRKASRHHFRHTCSFCGKENNTGLKLATCARCRSVRYCNVNCQRAHYRACHKADCESFKDPPIGDLFDTRNRPGTKYPINPVFAKNSDDGLGCWVSVGENPLCHLQTILCPTTAFPYRQEIATLPETKAILEKQEGTTKNILTLRVLVQNRRKDRAGVMILSTGSYIMSAGSEDVDRTMVQCKALKYWKQLGDDVFDVSELISRDITLVCARPYRDPWGVHRASVLSINGSQYDRNTIFPRSSSPPSSPPLHQIRDPACGVVALQYGDHAVLELQFRCTHAADGEIFTTEFGALLHLAAFGICYFTQGKDEHSILSCLFDRDSIKSYYADYFVHGVHVHLDSHYADKSVPEKFIEPCVLEKIYEVARPGMMDQFSLDDIMRAQEATNKIFRGADSFDPYEAIQALYKDTLAEEKSKGSIKTSRQ
;
A
#
# COMPACT_ATOMS: atom_id res chain seq x y z
N MET A 1 15.40 -7.01 -27.74
CA MET A 1 15.75 -8.35 -27.20
C MET A 1 14.49 -8.91 -26.56
N SER A 2 14.01 -10.07 -27.03
CA SER A 2 12.80 -10.70 -26.50
C SER A 2 12.91 -10.96 -24.99
N VAL A 3 11.78 -10.93 -24.28
CA VAL A 3 11.71 -11.37 -22.89
C VAL A 3 11.89 -12.90 -22.87
N PRO A 4 12.74 -13.47 -22.00
CA PRO A 4 12.82 -14.91 -21.89
C PRO A 4 11.45 -15.50 -21.57
N ALA A 5 10.98 -16.47 -22.36
CA ALA A 5 9.65 -17.08 -22.19
C ALA A 5 9.40 -17.59 -20.75
N GLU A 6 10.46 -18.01 -20.05
CA GLU A 6 10.39 -18.43 -18.64
C GLU A 6 9.84 -17.33 -17.72
N VAL A 7 10.27 -16.09 -17.94
CA VAL A 7 9.88 -14.94 -17.11
C VAL A 7 8.40 -14.59 -17.32
N VAL A 8 7.96 -14.66 -18.57
CA VAL A 8 6.56 -14.51 -18.96
C VAL A 8 5.70 -15.59 -18.30
N ASN A 9 6.09 -16.85 -18.41
CA ASN A 9 5.38 -17.97 -17.80
C ASN A 9 5.30 -17.85 -16.26
N ARG A 10 6.34 -17.32 -15.61
CA ARG A 10 6.31 -17.08 -14.16
C ARG A 10 5.34 -15.96 -13.77
N LEU A 11 5.35 -14.83 -14.48
CA LEU A 11 4.36 -13.79 -14.22
C LEU A 11 2.93 -14.27 -14.48
N THR A 12 2.73 -15.08 -15.51
CA THR A 12 1.46 -15.74 -15.80
C THR A 12 0.97 -16.52 -14.59
N HIS A 13 1.86 -17.36 -14.08
CA HIS A 13 1.59 -18.18 -12.92
C HIS A 13 1.25 -17.31 -11.70
N VAL A 14 2.03 -16.25 -11.43
CA VAL A 14 1.81 -15.31 -10.32
C VAL A 14 0.47 -14.57 -10.46
N LEU A 15 0.11 -14.09 -11.65
CA LEU A 15 -1.19 -13.46 -11.91
C LEU A 15 -2.35 -14.44 -11.72
N SER A 16 -2.18 -15.69 -12.18
CA SER A 16 -3.17 -16.75 -11.96
C SER A 16 -3.32 -17.07 -10.48
N CYS A 17 -2.20 -17.13 -9.74
CA CYS A 17 -2.17 -17.29 -8.30
C CYS A 17 -2.93 -16.15 -7.61
N PHE A 18 -2.79 -14.89 -8.07
CA PHE A 18 -3.55 -13.77 -7.51
C PHE A 18 -5.07 -13.91 -7.69
N GLN A 19 -5.52 -14.34 -8.87
CA GLN A 19 -6.94 -14.56 -9.11
C GLN A 19 -7.51 -15.66 -8.21
N THR A 20 -6.85 -16.82 -8.14
CA THR A 20 -7.26 -17.92 -7.27
C THR A 20 -7.17 -17.52 -5.80
N ASP A 21 -6.12 -16.78 -5.45
CA ASP A 21 -5.90 -16.29 -4.10
C ASP A 21 -6.99 -15.33 -3.66
N HIS A 22 -7.54 -14.48 -4.54
CA HIS A 22 -8.70 -13.67 -4.16
C HIS A 22 -9.88 -14.55 -3.68
N GLY A 23 -10.15 -15.65 -4.37
CA GLY A 23 -11.12 -16.67 -3.97
C GLY A 23 -10.73 -17.37 -2.65
N SER A 24 -9.47 -17.82 -2.53
CA SER A 24 -8.94 -18.47 -1.33
C SER A 24 -8.95 -17.55 -0.11
N ARG A 25 -8.66 -16.26 -0.27
CA ARG A 25 -8.78 -15.22 0.77
C ARG A 25 -10.24 -15.10 1.20
N LYS A 26 -11.19 -15.08 0.26
CA LYS A 26 -12.62 -15.05 0.59
C LYS A 26 -13.03 -16.27 1.43
N ALA A 27 -12.55 -17.46 1.07
CA ALA A 27 -12.79 -18.69 1.81
C ALA A 27 -12.11 -18.71 3.19
N SER A 28 -10.82 -18.36 3.28
CA SER A 28 -10.06 -18.26 4.53
C SER A 28 -10.67 -17.22 5.48
N ARG A 29 -11.13 -16.08 4.94
CA ARG A 29 -11.88 -15.07 5.70
C ARG A 29 -13.20 -15.64 6.20
N HIS A 30 -13.94 -16.37 5.38
CA HIS A 30 -15.16 -17.04 5.81
C HIS A 30 -14.84 -18.00 6.97
N HIS A 31 -13.90 -18.92 6.78
CA HIS A 31 -13.46 -19.85 7.83
C HIS A 31 -13.07 -19.11 9.12
N PHE A 32 -12.25 -18.06 9.03
CA PHE A 32 -11.87 -17.25 10.20
C PHE A 32 -13.07 -16.54 10.85
N ARG A 33 -14.02 -16.00 10.07
CA ARG A 33 -15.23 -15.34 10.58
C ARG A 33 -16.16 -16.30 11.33
N HIS A 34 -16.04 -17.59 11.06
CA HIS A 34 -16.87 -18.65 11.63
C HIS A 34 -16.13 -19.56 12.62
N THR A 35 -14.82 -19.39 12.84
CA THR A 35 -14.03 -20.22 13.78
C THR A 35 -13.78 -19.51 15.11
N CYS A 36 -14.11 -20.18 16.22
CA CYS A 36 -13.87 -19.63 17.55
C CYS A 36 -12.37 -19.66 17.89
N SER A 37 -11.79 -18.51 18.24
CA SER A 37 -10.37 -18.39 18.60
C SER A 37 -9.98 -19.13 19.88
N PHE A 38 -10.95 -19.56 20.69
CA PHE A 38 -10.68 -20.32 21.92
C PHE A 38 -10.83 -21.84 21.74
N CYS A 39 -12.00 -22.29 21.29
CA CYS A 39 -12.31 -23.72 21.23
C CYS A 39 -12.12 -24.34 19.85
N GLY A 40 -11.73 -23.55 18.84
CA GLY A 40 -11.49 -24.00 17.46
C GLY A 40 -12.74 -24.46 16.70
N LYS A 41 -13.92 -24.46 17.33
CA LYS A 41 -15.16 -24.91 16.69
C LYS A 41 -15.62 -23.91 15.63
N GLU A 42 -15.98 -24.43 14.47
CA GLU A 42 -16.68 -23.68 13.44
C GLU A 42 -18.15 -23.48 13.80
N ASN A 43 -18.70 -22.32 13.45
CA ASN A 43 -20.10 -22.01 13.63
C ASN A 43 -20.91 -22.45 12.40
N ASN A 44 -21.49 -23.64 12.48
CA ASN A 44 -22.31 -24.22 11.41
C ASN A 44 -23.62 -23.46 11.14
N THR A 45 -24.04 -22.53 12.01
CA THR A 45 -25.28 -21.76 11.84
C THR A 45 -25.18 -20.68 10.75
N GLY A 46 -23.99 -20.44 10.17
CA GLY A 46 -23.76 -19.36 9.23
C GLY A 46 -23.75 -17.96 9.86
N LEU A 47 -24.04 -17.85 11.17
CA LEU A 47 -23.98 -16.57 11.88
C LEU A 47 -22.52 -16.15 12.11
N LYS A 48 -22.25 -14.85 11.94
CA LYS A 48 -20.94 -14.27 12.23
C LYS A 48 -20.65 -14.38 13.73
N LEU A 49 -19.47 -14.90 14.08
CA LEU A 49 -19.05 -14.95 15.47
C LEU A 49 -18.83 -13.55 16.04
N ALA A 50 -19.15 -13.39 17.33
CA ALA A 50 -18.91 -12.16 18.06
C ALA A 50 -17.40 -11.88 18.13
N THR A 51 -17.00 -10.65 17.79
CA THR A 51 -15.60 -10.22 17.90
C THR A 51 -15.31 -9.66 19.29
N CYS A 52 -14.05 -9.69 19.72
CA CYS A 52 -13.64 -8.92 20.89
C CYS A 52 -13.89 -7.43 20.63
N ALA A 53 -14.75 -6.79 21.42
CA ALA A 53 -15.13 -5.38 21.22
C ALA A 53 -13.95 -4.40 21.27
N ARG A 54 -12.85 -4.79 21.94
CA ARG A 54 -11.63 -3.97 22.08
C ARG A 54 -10.69 -4.10 20.89
N CYS A 55 -10.17 -5.31 20.62
CA CYS A 55 -9.16 -5.49 19.57
C CYS A 55 -9.74 -5.85 18.21
N ARG A 56 -10.95 -6.43 18.14
CA ARG A 56 -11.57 -6.99 16.92
C ARG A 56 -10.73 -8.03 16.16
N SER A 57 -9.60 -8.49 16.71
CA SER A 57 -8.70 -9.47 16.10
C SER A 57 -9.06 -10.93 16.37
N VAL A 58 -9.95 -11.20 17.34
CA VAL A 58 -10.36 -12.55 17.73
C VAL A 58 -11.88 -12.68 17.80
N ARG A 59 -12.40 -13.90 17.65
CA ARG A 59 -13.82 -14.23 17.52
C ARG A 59 -14.24 -15.38 18.43
N TYR A 60 -15.47 -15.34 18.92
CA TYR A 60 -15.98 -16.30 19.89
C TYR A 60 -17.39 -16.78 19.56
N CYS A 61 -17.65 -18.07 19.80
CA CYS A 61 -18.99 -18.64 19.73
C CYS A 61 -19.91 -18.13 20.86
N ASN A 62 -19.35 -17.78 22.02
CA ASN A 62 -20.10 -17.24 23.15
C ASN A 62 -19.19 -16.52 24.16
N VAL A 63 -19.84 -15.85 25.12
CA VAL A 63 -19.19 -15.11 26.21
C VAL A 63 -18.32 -16.00 27.10
N ASN A 64 -18.65 -17.29 27.24
CA ASN A 64 -17.86 -18.22 28.05
C ASN A 64 -16.48 -18.49 27.42
N CYS A 65 -16.45 -18.76 26.11
CA CYS A 65 -15.21 -18.89 25.36
C CYS A 65 -14.39 -17.60 25.38
N GLN A 66 -15.05 -16.44 25.27
CA GLN A 66 -14.39 -15.14 25.39
C GLN A 66 -13.73 -14.95 26.75
N ARG A 67 -14.47 -15.18 27.86
CA ARG A 67 -13.96 -15.03 29.22
C ARG A 67 -12.82 -16.02 29.51
N ALA A 68 -12.95 -17.26 29.06
CA ALA A 68 -11.91 -18.28 29.22
C ALA A 68 -10.63 -17.90 28.47
N HIS A 69 -10.72 -17.54 27.19
CA HIS A 69 -9.57 -17.09 26.40
C HIS A 69 -8.92 -15.82 26.96
N TYR A 70 -9.74 -14.86 27.40
CA TYR A 70 -9.26 -13.62 28.01
C TYR A 70 -8.41 -13.87 29.26
N ARG A 71 -8.85 -14.79 30.12
CA ARG A 71 -8.11 -15.17 31.33
C ARG A 71 -6.86 -16.01 31.02
N ALA A 72 -6.93 -16.88 30.01
CA ALA A 72 -5.83 -17.77 29.66
C ALA A 72 -4.64 -17.02 29.05
N CYS A 73 -4.88 -16.13 28.08
CA CYS A 73 -3.81 -15.42 27.39
C CYS A 73 -4.25 -14.11 26.70
N HIS A 74 -5.50 -14.01 26.25
CA HIS A 74 -5.89 -12.91 25.35
C HIS A 74 -5.87 -11.52 26.01
N LYS A 75 -5.95 -11.41 27.34
CA LYS A 75 -5.81 -10.11 28.02
C LYS A 75 -4.51 -9.40 27.65
N ALA A 76 -3.38 -10.12 27.74
CA ALA A 76 -2.06 -9.56 27.45
C ALA A 76 -1.96 -9.18 25.96
N ASP A 77 -2.34 -10.09 25.06
CA ASP A 77 -2.32 -9.87 23.61
C ASP A 77 -3.21 -8.68 23.18
N CYS A 78 -4.37 -8.51 23.84
CA CYS A 78 -5.31 -7.43 23.58
C CYS A 78 -4.76 -6.07 24.04
N GLU A 79 -4.12 -6.04 25.21
CA GLU A 79 -3.52 -4.84 25.79
C GLU A 79 -2.24 -4.40 25.08
N SER A 80 -1.43 -5.34 24.60
CA SER A 80 -0.13 -5.07 23.98
C SER A 80 -0.21 -4.83 22.47
N PHE A 81 -1.40 -4.70 21.89
CA PHE A 81 -1.59 -4.53 20.44
C PHE A 81 -0.84 -5.58 19.61
N LYS A 82 -0.80 -6.83 20.10
CA LYS A 82 -0.04 -7.92 19.46
C LYS A 82 -0.44 -8.10 18.00
N ASP A 83 -1.74 -8.29 17.79
CA ASP A 83 -2.33 -8.48 16.47
C ASP A 83 -3.22 -7.27 16.09
N PRO A 84 -3.11 -6.78 14.84
CA PRO A 84 -4.07 -5.84 14.30
C PRO A 84 -5.44 -6.50 14.10
N PRO A 85 -6.52 -5.70 13.97
CA PRO A 85 -7.78 -6.17 13.40
C PRO A 85 -7.55 -6.82 12.03
N ILE A 86 -8.19 -7.96 11.80
CA ILE A 86 -8.11 -8.67 10.52
C ILE A 86 -9.14 -8.08 9.56
N GLY A 87 -8.67 -7.53 8.45
CA GLY A 87 -9.50 -6.94 7.40
C GLY A 87 -8.99 -7.28 6.01
N ASP A 88 -9.85 -7.10 5.00
CA ASP A 88 -9.56 -7.47 3.61
C ASP A 88 -8.40 -6.67 3.02
N LEU A 89 -8.17 -5.47 3.55
CA LEU A 89 -7.11 -4.56 3.10
C LEU A 89 -5.88 -4.59 4.00
N PHE A 90 -5.91 -5.32 5.12
CA PHE A 90 -4.77 -5.41 6.05
C PHE A 90 -4.79 -6.77 6.72
N ASP A 91 -4.19 -7.76 6.04
CA ASP A 91 -4.06 -9.13 6.55
C ASP A 91 -2.58 -9.47 6.73
N THR A 92 -2.17 -9.58 7.99
CA THR A 92 -0.78 -9.86 8.38
C THR A 92 -0.49 -11.36 8.48
N ARG A 93 -1.45 -12.21 8.13
CA ARG A 93 -1.29 -13.67 8.18
C ARG A 93 -0.67 -14.18 6.88
N ASN A 94 0.13 -15.23 7.00
CA ASN A 94 0.61 -15.96 5.84
C ASN A 94 -0.57 -16.63 5.13
N ARG A 95 -0.55 -16.60 3.80
CA ARG A 95 -1.46 -17.42 3.02
C ARG A 95 -0.99 -18.86 3.02
N PRO A 96 -1.92 -19.84 2.88
CA PRO A 96 -1.55 -21.20 2.51
C PRO A 96 -0.57 -21.19 1.33
N GLY A 97 0.48 -22.00 1.40
CA GLY A 97 1.49 -22.11 0.33
C GLY A 97 2.52 -20.98 0.25
N THR A 98 2.36 -19.87 0.99
CA THR A 98 3.29 -18.72 0.97
C THR A 98 4.12 -18.63 2.24
N LYS A 99 5.34 -18.06 2.12
CA LYS A 99 6.24 -17.89 3.27
C LYS A 99 5.95 -16.63 4.08
N TYR A 100 5.35 -15.62 3.44
CA TYR A 100 5.20 -14.27 4.00
C TYR A 100 3.77 -13.74 3.81
N PRO A 101 3.33 -12.79 4.67
CA PRO A 101 2.03 -12.16 4.52
C PRO A 101 2.03 -11.16 3.36
N ILE A 102 0.84 -10.87 2.84
CA ILE A 102 0.66 -9.82 1.81
C ILE A 102 0.93 -8.43 2.40
N ASN A 103 0.51 -8.21 3.65
CA ASN A 103 0.75 -6.98 4.37
C ASN A 103 1.73 -7.25 5.53
N PRO A 104 3.04 -7.37 5.25
CA PRO A 104 4.03 -7.46 6.32
C PRO A 104 4.01 -6.20 7.18
N VAL A 105 4.18 -6.37 8.48
CA VAL A 105 4.28 -5.23 9.40
C VAL A 105 5.75 -4.85 9.53
N PHE A 106 6.11 -3.71 8.96
CA PHE A 106 7.47 -3.16 9.03
C PHE A 106 7.65 -2.11 10.11
N ALA A 107 6.57 -1.50 10.60
CA ALA A 107 6.62 -0.68 11.80
C ALA A 107 5.35 -0.87 12.60
N LYS A 108 5.44 -0.85 13.92
CA LYS A 108 4.27 -0.83 14.80
C LYS A 108 4.60 -0.13 16.11
N ASN A 109 3.62 0.54 16.68
CA ASN A 109 3.69 1.04 18.04
C ASN A 109 2.28 1.21 18.60
N SER A 110 2.19 1.39 19.92
CA SER A 110 0.98 1.83 20.58
C SER A 110 1.31 2.76 21.73
N ASP A 111 0.54 3.84 21.87
CA ASP A 111 0.64 4.75 22.99
C ASP A 111 -0.75 5.25 23.40
N ASP A 112 -0.96 5.44 24.70
CA ASP A 112 -2.23 5.86 25.33
C ASP A 112 -3.45 5.10 24.77
N GLY A 113 -3.30 3.80 24.47
CA GLY A 113 -4.36 2.98 23.90
C GLY A 113 -4.73 3.30 22.44
N LEU A 114 -3.93 4.04 21.69
CA LEU A 114 -3.95 4.07 20.23
C LEU A 114 -2.88 3.11 19.69
N GLY A 115 -3.22 2.27 18.72
CA GLY A 115 -2.26 1.38 18.05
C GLY A 115 -2.13 1.70 16.57
N CYS A 116 -0.92 1.54 16.04
CA CYS A 116 -0.60 1.77 14.64
C CYS A 116 0.29 0.63 14.11
N TRP A 117 -0.02 0.15 12.91
CA TRP A 117 0.77 -0.84 12.17
C TRP A 117 0.97 -0.34 10.75
N VAL A 118 2.19 -0.45 10.25
CA VAL A 118 2.62 0.06 8.95
C VAL A 118 3.12 -1.10 8.11
N SER A 119 2.55 -1.20 6.92
CA SER A 119 2.95 -2.11 5.84
C SER A 119 3.34 -1.29 4.62
N VAL A 120 4.00 -1.93 3.66
CA VAL A 120 4.09 -1.42 2.29
C VAL A 120 2.74 -1.59 1.57
N GLY A 121 2.49 -0.77 0.56
CA GLY A 121 1.39 -0.95 -0.38
C GLY A 121 1.51 -2.26 -1.18
N GLU A 122 0.44 -2.64 -1.88
CA GLU A 122 0.46 -3.83 -2.73
C GLU A 122 1.18 -3.53 -4.04
N ASN A 123 2.45 -3.89 -4.10
CA ASN A 123 3.28 -3.75 -5.29
C ASN A 123 4.23 -4.93 -5.42
N PRO A 124 3.87 -5.95 -6.22
CA PRO A 124 4.63 -7.19 -6.29
C PRO A 124 6.03 -7.01 -6.91
N LEU A 125 6.24 -5.93 -7.67
CA LEU A 125 7.51 -5.63 -8.32
C LEU A 125 8.49 -4.91 -7.40
N CYS A 126 8.03 -4.50 -6.21
CA CYS A 126 8.84 -3.80 -5.20
C CYS A 126 9.48 -2.51 -5.71
N HIS A 127 8.98 -1.92 -6.79
CA HIS A 127 9.51 -0.68 -7.37
C HIS A 127 8.79 0.53 -6.80
N LEU A 128 9.49 1.64 -6.61
CA LEU A 128 8.81 2.89 -6.33
C LEU A 128 7.91 3.29 -7.50
N GLN A 129 6.84 3.99 -7.16
CA GLN A 129 5.85 4.49 -8.11
C GLN A 129 6.25 5.87 -8.63
N THR A 130 5.69 6.25 -9.76
CA THR A 130 5.73 7.64 -10.24
C THR A 130 4.55 8.42 -9.67
N ILE A 131 4.56 9.76 -9.79
CA ILE A 131 3.40 10.56 -9.35
C ILE A 131 2.14 10.31 -10.19
N LEU A 132 2.33 9.70 -11.36
CA LEU A 132 1.28 9.33 -12.30
C LEU A 132 0.70 7.94 -12.04
N CYS A 133 1.38 7.10 -11.26
CA CYS A 133 0.87 5.76 -10.96
C CYS A 133 -0.51 5.85 -10.30
N PRO A 134 -1.52 5.14 -10.85
CA PRO A 134 -2.85 5.15 -10.28
C PRO A 134 -2.82 4.51 -8.90
N THR A 135 -3.47 5.16 -7.96
CA THR A 135 -3.66 4.67 -6.60
C THR A 135 -5.13 4.70 -6.22
N THR A 136 -5.44 4.25 -5.02
CA THR A 136 -6.78 4.47 -4.49
C THR A 136 -7.00 5.97 -4.28
N ALA A 137 -5.94 6.71 -3.93
CA ALA A 137 -5.96 8.16 -3.80
C ALA A 137 -6.06 8.94 -5.13
N PHE A 138 -5.58 8.35 -6.23
CA PHE A 138 -5.50 9.03 -7.51
C PHE A 138 -5.87 8.05 -8.62
N PRO A 139 -7.13 8.02 -9.09
CA PRO A 139 -7.51 7.15 -10.19
C PRO A 139 -6.72 7.51 -11.45
N TYR A 140 -6.62 6.57 -12.37
CA TYR A 140 -5.91 6.76 -13.63
C TYR A 140 -6.46 7.97 -14.40
N ARG A 141 -5.58 8.89 -14.81
CA ARG A 141 -5.92 10.11 -15.55
C ARG A 141 -5.00 10.32 -16.76
N GLN A 142 -5.13 9.44 -17.74
CA GLN A 142 -4.44 9.57 -19.04
C GLN A 142 -4.68 10.95 -19.66
N GLU A 143 -5.91 11.44 -19.56
CA GLU A 143 -6.34 12.74 -20.07
C GLU A 143 -5.52 13.91 -19.53
N ILE A 144 -4.96 13.79 -18.33
CA ILE A 144 -4.17 14.87 -17.74
C ILE A 144 -2.74 14.80 -18.21
N ALA A 145 -2.16 13.60 -18.31
CA ALA A 145 -0.79 13.42 -18.77
C ALA A 145 -0.56 13.98 -20.19
N THR A 146 -1.61 14.00 -21.01
CA THR A 146 -1.55 14.51 -22.39
C THR A 146 -1.72 16.03 -22.52
N LEU A 147 -2.14 16.73 -21.46
CA LEU A 147 -2.28 18.20 -21.51
C LEU A 147 -0.90 18.88 -21.55
N PRO A 148 -0.68 19.88 -22.44
CA PRO A 148 0.60 20.57 -22.53
C PRO A 148 1.06 21.21 -21.20
N GLU A 149 0.12 21.77 -20.43
CA GLU A 149 0.37 22.31 -19.09
C GLU A 149 0.86 21.26 -18.10
N THR A 150 0.34 20.03 -18.19
CA THR A 150 0.80 18.91 -17.37
C THR A 150 2.22 18.51 -17.72
N LYS A 151 2.62 18.53 -19.00
CA LYS A 151 3.98 18.16 -19.38
C LYS A 151 5.02 19.04 -18.68
N ALA A 152 4.82 20.35 -18.68
CA ALA A 152 5.69 21.29 -17.97
C ALA A 152 5.70 21.05 -16.46
N ILE A 153 4.53 20.72 -15.87
CA ILE A 153 4.42 20.35 -14.46
C ILE A 153 5.21 19.06 -14.18
N LEU A 154 5.09 18.03 -15.00
CA LEU A 154 5.77 16.75 -14.85
C LEU A 154 7.28 16.89 -15.01
N GLU A 155 7.75 17.67 -15.99
CA GLU A 155 9.18 17.97 -16.12
C GLU A 155 9.71 18.69 -14.88
N LYS A 156 8.99 19.71 -14.39
CA LYS A 156 9.37 20.44 -13.17
C LYS A 156 9.34 19.57 -11.91
N GLN A 157 8.39 18.65 -11.81
CA GLN A 157 8.13 17.84 -10.62
C GLN A 157 8.73 16.44 -10.70
N GLU A 158 9.57 16.17 -11.70
CA GLU A 158 10.12 14.85 -11.97
C GLU A 158 9.06 13.74 -12.00
N GLY A 159 7.95 14.01 -12.69
CA GLY A 159 6.76 13.18 -12.63
C GLY A 159 6.91 11.78 -13.23
N THR A 160 7.96 11.54 -14.01
CA THR A 160 8.33 10.21 -14.55
C THR A 160 9.27 9.44 -13.63
N THR A 161 9.86 10.09 -12.62
CA THR A 161 10.79 9.46 -11.68
C THR A 161 10.03 8.52 -10.74
N LYS A 162 10.57 7.32 -10.54
CA LYS A 162 10.08 6.34 -9.56
C LYS A 162 10.57 6.71 -8.16
N ASN A 163 9.87 7.63 -7.51
CA ASN A 163 10.25 8.20 -6.20
C ASN A 163 9.13 8.15 -5.16
N ILE A 164 7.98 7.57 -5.49
CA ILE A 164 6.81 7.48 -4.61
C ILE A 164 6.77 6.13 -3.90
N LEU A 165 6.88 6.16 -2.58
CA LEU A 165 6.64 5.04 -1.67
C LEU A 165 5.19 5.08 -1.21
N THR A 166 4.48 3.96 -1.38
CA THR A 166 3.12 3.81 -0.85
C THR A 166 3.16 2.97 0.42
N LEU A 167 2.64 3.52 1.52
CA LEU A 167 2.46 2.85 2.79
C LEU A 167 0.99 2.54 3.02
N ARG A 168 0.72 1.35 3.57
CA ARG A 168 -0.58 0.97 4.08
C ARG A 168 -0.54 0.98 5.60
N VAL A 169 -1.43 1.74 6.22
CA VAL A 169 -1.40 2.00 7.66
C VAL A 169 -2.71 1.59 8.29
N LEU A 170 -2.67 0.70 9.29
CA LEU A 170 -3.82 0.42 10.13
C LEU A 170 -3.69 1.18 11.43
N VAL A 171 -4.74 1.91 11.82
CA VAL A 171 -4.82 2.62 13.11
C VAL A 171 -6.04 2.12 13.87
N GLN A 172 -5.90 1.87 15.18
CA GLN A 172 -6.99 1.40 16.03
C GLN A 172 -7.03 2.11 17.38
N ASN A 173 -8.22 2.56 17.76
CA ASN A 173 -8.47 3.10 19.10
C ASN A 173 -8.87 1.97 20.07
N ARG A 174 -8.04 1.71 21.09
CA ARG A 174 -8.33 0.84 22.24
C ARG A 174 -8.16 1.59 23.58
N ARG A 175 -8.33 2.91 23.59
CA ARG A 175 -8.15 3.77 24.78
C ARG A 175 -8.97 3.28 25.97
N LYS A 176 -8.38 3.30 27.17
CA LYS A 176 -9.07 2.83 28.39
C LYS A 176 -10.19 3.76 28.83
N ASP A 177 -10.04 5.06 28.58
CA ASP A 177 -11.05 6.09 28.87
C ASP A 177 -12.22 6.10 27.87
N ARG A 178 -12.13 5.30 26.79
CA ARG A 178 -13.10 5.22 25.69
C ARG A 178 -13.32 6.54 24.94
N ALA A 179 -12.42 7.52 25.10
CA ALA A 179 -12.50 8.75 24.34
C ALA A 179 -12.35 8.45 22.83
N GLY A 180 -13.12 9.16 22.02
CA GLY A 180 -12.93 9.15 20.57
C GLY A 180 -11.60 9.77 20.19
N VAL A 181 -11.02 9.32 19.08
CA VAL A 181 -9.82 9.94 18.50
C VAL A 181 -10.10 10.37 17.07
N MET A 182 -9.53 11.51 16.67
CA MET A 182 -9.55 11.96 15.29
C MET A 182 -8.16 11.77 14.70
N ILE A 183 -8.05 10.97 13.64
CA ILE A 183 -6.79 10.74 12.93
C ILE A 183 -6.69 11.72 11.77
N LEU A 184 -5.54 12.40 11.66
CA LEU A 184 -5.21 13.29 10.56
C LEU A 184 -4.19 12.63 9.63
N SER A 185 -4.68 11.97 8.57
CA SER A 185 -3.79 11.28 7.63
C SER A 185 -2.79 12.23 6.96
N THR A 186 -3.22 13.43 6.55
CA THR A 186 -2.35 14.47 5.97
C THR A 186 -1.31 15.03 6.93
N GLY A 187 -1.55 14.94 8.25
CA GLY A 187 -0.60 15.35 9.28
C GLY A 187 0.45 14.27 9.62
N SER A 188 0.32 13.07 9.04
CA SER A 188 1.32 12.01 9.21
C SER A 188 2.65 12.38 8.57
N TYR A 189 3.71 11.65 8.87
CA TYR A 189 4.99 11.83 8.21
C TYR A 189 5.85 10.57 8.23
N ILE A 190 6.76 10.47 7.27
CA ILE A 190 7.93 9.61 7.35
C ILE A 190 9.12 10.40 7.88
N MET A 191 10.03 9.73 8.57
CA MET A 191 11.23 10.34 9.14
C MET A 191 12.46 9.61 8.62
N SER A 192 13.43 10.38 8.13
CA SER A 192 14.80 9.91 7.90
C SER A 192 15.72 10.55 8.93
N ALA A 193 16.68 9.76 9.42
CA ALA A 193 17.72 10.22 10.33
C ALA A 193 19.05 10.32 9.58
N GLY A 194 19.73 11.44 9.79
CA GLY A 194 21.06 11.82 9.32
C GLY A 194 22.00 11.96 10.52
N SER A 195 23.25 11.52 10.38
CA SER A 195 24.34 11.86 11.30
C SER A 195 25.50 12.40 10.45
N GLU A 196 26.16 13.45 10.94
CA GLU A 196 27.29 14.08 10.24
C GLU A 196 28.49 13.12 10.09
N ASP A 197 28.61 12.12 10.97
CA ASP A 197 29.74 11.19 11.01
C ASP A 197 29.62 9.99 10.06
N VAL A 198 28.49 9.82 9.37
CA VAL A 198 28.24 8.63 8.53
C VAL A 198 27.75 9.05 7.14
N ASP A 199 28.65 8.99 6.16
CA ASP A 199 28.39 9.35 4.75
C ASP A 199 27.07 8.77 4.19
N ARG A 200 26.77 7.51 4.51
CA ARG A 200 25.55 6.82 4.04
C ARG A 200 24.24 7.33 4.66
N THR A 201 24.30 7.88 5.86
CA THR A 201 23.12 8.34 6.62
C THR A 201 22.73 9.75 6.17
N MET A 202 23.69 10.55 5.69
CA MET A 202 23.45 11.86 5.09
C MET A 202 22.67 11.82 3.76
N VAL A 203 22.83 10.77 2.94
CA VAL A 203 22.25 10.67 1.58
C VAL A 203 20.72 10.86 1.57
N GLN A 204 20.02 10.43 2.62
CA GLN A 204 18.55 10.43 2.62
C GLN A 204 17.94 11.72 3.16
N CYS A 205 18.56 12.32 4.19
CA CYS A 205 18.20 13.68 4.59
C CYS A 205 18.36 14.62 3.39
N LYS A 206 19.38 14.41 2.55
CA LYS A 206 19.51 15.11 1.26
C LYS A 206 18.36 14.80 0.32
N ALA A 207 17.95 13.53 0.17
CA ALA A 207 16.83 13.16 -0.70
C ALA A 207 15.51 13.85 -0.29
N LEU A 208 15.16 13.84 1.00
CA LEU A 208 13.97 14.58 1.47
C LEU A 208 14.14 16.10 1.33
N LYS A 209 15.32 16.65 1.66
CA LYS A 209 15.62 18.08 1.50
C LYS A 209 15.59 18.54 0.04
N TYR A 210 15.91 17.66 -0.91
CA TYR A 210 15.75 17.96 -2.34
C TYR A 210 14.29 18.21 -2.67
N TRP A 211 13.39 17.34 -2.22
CA TRP A 211 11.95 17.50 -2.48
C TRP A 211 11.37 18.76 -1.85
N LYS A 212 11.91 19.21 -0.70
CA LYS A 212 11.59 20.53 -0.11
C LYS A 212 11.78 21.68 -1.11
N GLN A 213 12.82 21.62 -1.94
CA GLN A 213 13.13 22.66 -2.94
C GLN A 213 12.12 22.67 -4.10
N LEU A 214 11.47 21.54 -4.35
CA LEU A 214 10.42 21.39 -5.36
C LEU A 214 9.01 21.67 -4.83
N GLY A 215 8.91 22.10 -3.56
CA GLY A 215 7.66 22.52 -2.92
C GLY A 215 6.96 21.42 -2.12
N ASP A 216 7.60 20.27 -1.91
CA ASP A 216 7.05 19.23 -1.04
C ASP A 216 7.07 19.67 0.44
N ASP A 217 6.13 19.14 1.21
CA ASP A 217 5.97 19.44 2.63
C ASP A 217 6.98 18.64 3.47
N VAL A 218 8.21 19.18 3.53
CA VAL A 218 9.36 18.61 4.22
C VAL A 218 9.87 19.59 5.29
N PHE A 219 10.08 19.10 6.50
CA PHE A 219 10.51 19.90 7.65
C PHE A 219 11.60 19.21 8.47
N ASP A 220 12.42 20.01 9.15
CA ASP A 220 13.53 19.54 9.98
C ASP A 220 13.09 19.49 11.45
N VAL A 221 13.51 18.47 12.21
CA VAL A 221 13.15 18.25 13.64
C VAL A 221 14.40 18.39 14.55
N SER A 222 15.45 19.02 14.05
CA SER A 222 16.79 19.06 14.66
C SER A 222 16.86 19.69 16.06
N GLU A 223 15.88 20.51 16.46
CA GLU A 223 15.94 21.22 17.75
C GLU A 223 15.66 20.34 18.98
N LEU A 224 15.15 19.11 18.80
CA LEU A 224 14.53 18.37 19.90
C LEU A 224 15.33 17.19 20.47
N ILE A 225 16.35 16.66 19.79
CA ILE A 225 16.94 15.35 20.16
C ILE A 225 18.42 15.43 20.52
N SER A 226 19.28 15.99 19.67
CA SER A 226 20.71 16.18 19.94
C SER A 226 21.36 17.02 18.83
N ARG A 227 22.52 17.64 19.09
CA ARG A 227 23.26 18.42 18.07
C ARG A 227 23.78 17.58 16.90
N ASP A 228 23.96 16.28 17.10
CA ASP A 228 24.68 15.41 16.14
C ASP A 228 23.74 14.57 15.27
N ILE A 229 22.43 14.67 15.49
CA ILE A 229 21.40 13.93 14.74
C ILE A 229 20.48 14.92 14.04
N THR A 230 20.53 14.92 12.71
CA THR A 230 19.57 15.64 11.88
C THR A 230 18.40 14.72 11.58
N LEU A 231 17.18 15.14 11.91
CA LEU A 231 15.96 14.45 11.51
C LEU A 231 15.24 15.28 10.46
N VAL A 232 14.91 14.65 9.33
CA VAL A 232 14.11 15.25 8.26
C VAL A 232 12.84 14.45 8.11
N CYS A 233 11.71 15.15 8.13
CA CYS A 233 10.39 14.57 8.01
C CYS A 233 9.72 15.03 6.73
N ALA A 234 8.93 14.14 6.11
CA ALA A 234 8.11 14.45 4.95
C ALA A 234 6.67 14.01 5.20
N ARG A 235 5.70 14.91 4.95
CA ARG A 235 4.27 14.58 5.00
C ARG A 235 3.83 13.80 3.75
N PRO A 236 2.63 13.18 3.74
CA PRO A 236 2.08 12.59 2.54
C PRO A 236 2.13 13.58 1.37
N TYR A 237 2.63 13.10 0.24
CA TYR A 237 2.89 13.90 -0.96
C TYR A 237 1.63 14.66 -1.36
N ARG A 238 1.76 15.98 -1.54
CA ARG A 238 0.73 16.81 -2.16
C ARG A 238 1.10 16.93 -3.63
N ASP A 239 0.28 16.33 -4.48
CA ASP A 239 0.57 16.33 -5.91
C ASP A 239 0.46 17.74 -6.51
N PRO A 240 0.98 17.95 -7.73
CA PRO A 240 1.03 19.29 -8.32
C PRO A 240 -0.36 19.87 -8.63
N TRP A 241 -1.41 19.04 -8.59
CA TRP A 241 -2.81 19.44 -8.72
C TRP A 241 -3.45 19.77 -7.38
N GLY A 242 -2.65 19.84 -6.30
CA GLY A 242 -3.07 20.24 -4.97
C GLY A 242 -3.72 19.13 -4.16
N VAL A 243 -3.73 17.88 -4.63
CA VAL A 243 -4.37 16.75 -3.94
C VAL A 243 -3.37 16.03 -3.05
N HIS A 244 -3.75 15.84 -1.79
CA HIS A 244 -2.97 15.03 -0.87
C HIS A 244 -3.08 13.54 -1.24
N ARG A 245 -1.95 12.84 -1.28
CA ARG A 245 -1.89 11.39 -1.49
C ARG A 245 -2.07 10.64 -0.17
N ALA A 246 -3.22 10.90 0.46
CA ALA A 246 -3.65 10.28 1.70
C ALA A 246 -5.14 9.90 1.59
N SER A 247 -5.42 8.60 1.65
CA SER A 247 -6.77 8.05 1.48
C SER A 247 -7.18 7.12 2.61
N VAL A 248 -8.47 7.12 2.93
CA VAL A 248 -9.08 6.15 3.83
C VAL A 248 -9.59 4.99 3.00
N LEU A 249 -8.98 3.81 3.12
CA LEU A 249 -9.39 2.65 2.35
C LEU A 249 -10.59 1.91 2.97
N SER A 250 -10.63 1.82 4.30
CA SER A 250 -11.74 1.16 4.99
C SER A 250 -11.89 1.64 6.44
N ILE A 251 -13.11 1.52 6.95
CA ILE A 251 -13.43 1.68 8.37
C ILE A 251 -14.07 0.38 8.85
N ASN A 252 -13.51 -0.22 9.90
CA ASN A 252 -14.04 -1.43 10.51
C ASN A 252 -14.27 -2.61 9.53
N GLY A 253 -13.42 -2.69 8.50
CA GLY A 253 -13.53 -3.67 7.42
C GLY A 253 -14.53 -3.33 6.31
N SER A 254 -15.31 -2.25 6.43
CA SER A 254 -16.12 -1.71 5.33
C SER A 254 -15.26 -0.83 4.44
N GLN A 255 -15.10 -1.24 3.18
CA GLN A 255 -14.30 -0.48 2.20
C GLN A 255 -14.98 0.84 1.81
N TYR A 256 -14.17 1.85 1.55
CA TYR A 256 -14.60 3.14 1.02
C TYR A 256 -14.28 3.19 -0.48
N ASP A 257 -15.30 2.97 -1.30
CA ASP A 257 -15.22 2.84 -2.77
C ASP A 257 -15.12 4.19 -3.50
N ARG A 258 -15.61 5.28 -2.89
CA ARG A 258 -15.59 6.64 -3.47
C ARG A 258 -14.20 7.26 -3.58
N ASN A 259 -13.16 6.59 -3.11
CA ASN A 259 -11.78 6.97 -3.38
C ASN A 259 -11.46 7.05 -4.89
N THR A 260 -12.20 6.32 -5.71
CA THR A 260 -12.07 6.33 -7.18
C THR A 260 -12.62 7.60 -7.84
N ILE A 261 -13.37 8.43 -7.11
CA ILE A 261 -13.95 9.67 -7.64
C ILE A 261 -12.96 10.82 -7.41
N PHE A 262 -12.62 11.53 -8.49
CA PHE A 262 -11.72 12.66 -8.45
C PHE A 262 -12.40 13.95 -8.96
N PRO A 263 -12.18 15.12 -8.32
CA PRO A 263 -11.47 15.29 -7.05
C PRO A 263 -12.23 14.59 -5.92
N ARG A 264 -11.51 14.13 -4.89
CA ARG A 264 -12.17 13.51 -3.74
C ARG A 264 -13.09 14.53 -3.08
N SER A 265 -14.31 14.09 -2.79
CA SER A 265 -15.27 14.92 -2.07
C SER A 265 -14.81 15.15 -0.64
N SER A 266 -14.85 16.40 -0.17
CA SER A 266 -14.73 16.71 1.26
C SER A 266 -16.01 16.40 2.03
N SER A 267 -17.10 16.02 1.36
CA SER A 267 -18.35 15.67 2.02
C SER A 267 -18.25 14.29 2.70
N PRO A 268 -18.51 14.19 4.00
CA PRO A 268 -18.57 12.92 4.71
C PRO A 268 -19.56 11.94 4.07
N PRO A 269 -19.25 10.65 3.94
CA PRO A 269 -20.26 9.64 3.64
C PRO A 269 -21.27 9.54 4.80
N SER A 270 -22.53 9.19 4.50
CA SER A 270 -23.58 9.07 5.52
C SER A 270 -23.76 7.65 6.06
N SER A 271 -23.30 6.62 5.34
CA SER A 271 -23.53 5.22 5.70
C SER A 271 -22.63 4.76 6.85
N PRO A 272 -23.15 4.07 7.88
CA PRO A 272 -22.31 3.37 8.84
C PRO A 272 -21.56 2.16 8.23
N PRO A 273 -20.30 1.90 8.64
CA PRO A 273 -19.48 2.68 9.58
C PRO A 273 -18.74 3.84 8.91
N LEU A 274 -18.87 4.03 7.59
CA LEU A 274 -18.12 5.02 6.81
C LEU A 274 -18.34 6.47 7.24
N HIS A 275 -19.47 6.83 7.88
CA HIS A 275 -19.73 8.17 8.45
C HIS A 275 -18.68 8.67 9.45
N GLN A 276 -17.79 7.79 9.90
CA GLN A 276 -16.61 8.13 10.68
C GLN A 276 -15.56 8.90 9.86
N ILE A 277 -15.58 8.81 8.53
CA ILE A 277 -14.76 9.63 7.64
C ILE A 277 -15.31 11.05 7.67
N ARG A 278 -14.54 12.00 8.21
CA ARG A 278 -14.94 13.40 8.39
C ARG A 278 -14.52 14.31 7.25
N ASP A 279 -13.40 13.98 6.61
CA ASP A 279 -12.95 14.65 5.40
C ASP A 279 -12.22 13.63 4.53
N PRO A 280 -12.90 13.05 3.52
CA PRO A 280 -12.28 12.08 2.62
C PRO A 280 -11.14 12.68 1.76
N ALA A 281 -11.15 13.98 1.48
CA ALA A 281 -10.11 14.63 0.69
C ALA A 281 -8.79 14.71 1.48
N CYS A 282 -8.86 14.95 2.79
CA CYS A 282 -7.70 14.99 3.69
C CYS A 282 -7.46 13.69 4.48
N GLY A 283 -8.27 12.65 4.24
CA GLY A 283 -8.20 11.38 4.95
C GLY A 283 -8.42 11.50 6.46
N VAL A 284 -9.31 12.40 6.90
CA VAL A 284 -9.61 12.59 8.32
C VAL A 284 -10.67 11.58 8.78
N VAL A 285 -10.38 10.85 9.85
CA VAL A 285 -11.30 9.81 10.39
C VAL A 285 -11.48 9.95 11.89
N ALA A 286 -12.70 9.76 12.38
CA ALA A 286 -13.04 9.74 13.80
C ALA A 286 -13.28 8.31 14.27
N LEU A 287 -12.39 7.77 15.09
CA LEU A 287 -12.46 6.40 15.60
C LEU A 287 -12.98 6.38 17.04
N GLN A 288 -14.11 5.69 17.25
CA GLN A 288 -14.60 5.39 18.60
C GLN A 288 -13.82 4.22 19.20
N TYR A 289 -14.09 3.91 20.47
CA TYR A 289 -13.48 2.78 21.14
C TYR A 289 -13.70 1.45 20.38
N GLY A 290 -12.60 0.78 20.07
CA GLY A 290 -12.56 -0.47 19.30
C GLY A 290 -12.55 -0.30 17.78
N ASP A 291 -12.84 0.90 17.27
CA ASP A 291 -12.84 1.18 15.83
C ASP A 291 -11.42 1.23 15.27
N HIS A 292 -11.31 0.87 13.99
CA HIS A 292 -10.07 0.95 13.23
C HIS A 292 -10.30 1.47 11.81
N ALA A 293 -9.27 2.09 11.27
CA ALA A 293 -9.19 2.49 9.87
C ALA A 293 -7.98 1.85 9.19
N VAL A 294 -8.11 1.58 7.90
CA VAL A 294 -6.97 1.31 7.02
C VAL A 294 -6.80 2.50 6.09
N LEU A 295 -5.59 3.03 6.04
CA LEU A 295 -5.19 4.20 5.28
C LEU A 295 -4.16 3.82 4.20
N GLU A 296 -4.14 4.56 3.11
CA GLU A 296 -3.11 4.50 2.07
C GLU A 296 -2.46 5.88 1.98
N LEU A 297 -1.16 5.95 2.26
CA LEU A 297 -0.38 7.19 2.31
C LEU A 297 0.78 7.06 1.33
N GLN A 298 0.99 8.05 0.47
CA GLN A 298 2.12 8.07 -0.45
C GLN A 298 3.10 9.17 -0.09
N PHE A 299 4.39 8.87 -0.16
CA PHE A 299 5.48 9.76 0.19
C PHE A 299 6.50 9.82 -0.94
N ARG A 300 7.05 11.00 -1.18
CA ARG A 300 8.20 11.17 -2.08
C ARG A 300 9.49 11.03 -1.26
N CYS A 301 10.27 9.99 -1.52
CA CYS A 301 11.28 9.53 -0.54
C CYS A 301 12.70 9.36 -1.08
N THR A 302 12.94 9.39 -2.39
CA THR A 302 14.25 9.09 -2.97
C THR A 302 14.61 10.11 -4.03
N HIS A 303 15.90 10.42 -4.23
CA HIS A 303 16.37 11.32 -5.28
C HIS A 303 17.76 10.91 -5.77
N ALA A 304 18.05 11.18 -7.05
CA ALA A 304 19.23 10.72 -7.79
C ALA A 304 20.52 11.50 -7.54
N ALA A 305 20.49 12.62 -6.80
CA ALA A 305 21.59 13.61 -6.77
C ALA A 305 23.00 13.04 -6.50
N ASP A 306 23.10 11.93 -5.76
CA ASP A 306 24.38 11.33 -5.37
C ASP A 306 24.72 10.05 -6.18
N GLY A 307 24.00 9.75 -7.27
CA GLY A 307 24.27 8.63 -8.17
C GLY A 307 23.62 7.29 -7.81
N GLU A 308 23.02 7.16 -6.62
CA GLU A 308 22.24 5.98 -6.23
C GLU A 308 20.75 6.32 -6.16
N ILE A 309 20.02 6.04 -7.24
CA ILE A 309 18.55 6.08 -7.22
C ILE A 309 18.05 4.78 -6.59
N PHE A 310 17.47 4.86 -5.40
CA PHE A 310 16.63 3.77 -4.92
C PHE A 310 15.37 3.75 -5.79
N THR A 311 15.31 2.78 -6.70
CA THR A 311 14.14 2.51 -7.52
C THR A 311 13.21 1.49 -6.88
N THR A 312 13.54 1.01 -5.68
CA THR A 312 12.81 -0.03 -4.96
C THR A 312 12.24 0.45 -3.63
N GLU A 313 11.09 -0.10 -3.26
CA GLU A 313 10.37 0.20 -2.02
C GLU A 313 11.20 -0.16 -0.79
N PHE A 314 11.84 -1.33 -0.80
CA PHE A 314 12.70 -1.76 0.31
C PHE A 314 13.95 -0.89 0.45
N GLY A 315 14.49 -0.35 -0.65
CA GLY A 315 15.56 0.63 -0.60
C GLY A 315 15.11 1.84 0.19
N ALA A 316 13.99 2.45 -0.20
CA ALA A 316 13.39 3.56 0.54
C ALA A 316 13.09 3.21 2.01
N LEU A 317 12.49 2.05 2.28
CA LEU A 317 12.09 1.63 3.63
C LEU A 317 13.28 1.43 4.58
N LEU A 318 14.38 0.82 4.13
CA LEU A 318 15.57 0.59 4.96
C LEU A 318 16.24 1.89 5.40
N HIS A 319 15.95 2.96 4.67
CA HIS A 319 16.44 4.30 4.88
C HIS A 319 15.56 5.06 5.90
N LEU A 320 14.25 4.81 5.93
CA LEU A 320 13.39 5.43 6.95
C LEU A 320 13.70 4.96 8.37
N ALA A 321 13.68 5.90 9.31
CA ALA A 321 13.82 5.65 10.74
C ALA A 321 12.46 5.36 11.38
N ALA A 322 11.46 6.19 11.08
CA ALA A 322 10.14 6.10 11.69
C ALA A 322 9.01 6.57 10.77
N PHE A 323 7.79 6.17 11.13
CA PHE A 323 6.53 6.71 10.64
C PHE A 323 5.77 7.34 11.81
N GLY A 324 5.27 8.58 11.65
CA GLY A 324 4.44 9.25 12.64
C GLY A 324 3.00 9.41 12.15
N ILE A 325 2.01 9.02 12.96
CA ILE A 325 0.59 9.29 12.71
C ILE A 325 0.08 10.37 13.68
N CYS A 326 -0.48 11.44 13.11
CA CYS A 326 -1.04 12.57 13.87
C CYS A 326 -2.49 12.29 14.29
N TYR A 327 -2.83 12.60 15.54
CA TYR A 327 -4.19 12.44 16.05
C TYR A 327 -4.56 13.46 17.13
N PHE A 328 -5.86 13.66 17.31
CA PHE A 328 -6.43 14.38 18.46
C PHE A 328 -7.25 13.42 19.31
N THR A 329 -7.25 13.64 20.62
CA THR A 329 -8.18 12.98 21.53
C THR A 329 -9.38 13.91 21.76
N GLN A 330 -10.60 13.38 21.67
CA GLN A 330 -11.80 14.15 21.91
C GLN A 330 -11.75 14.83 23.29
N GLY A 331 -11.93 16.16 23.31
CA GLY A 331 -11.86 16.96 24.54
C GLY A 331 -10.46 17.46 24.90
N LYS A 332 -9.45 17.24 24.05
CA LYS A 332 -8.13 17.87 24.15
C LYS A 332 -7.89 18.75 22.92
N ASP A 333 -7.33 19.94 23.14
CA ASP A 333 -7.01 20.89 22.07
C ASP A 333 -5.64 20.61 21.41
N GLU A 334 -4.81 19.80 22.06
CA GLU A 334 -3.49 19.42 21.55
C GLU A 334 -3.56 18.19 20.65
N HIS A 335 -2.81 18.25 19.55
CA HIS A 335 -2.54 17.06 18.75
C HIS A 335 -1.41 16.26 19.39
N SER A 336 -1.42 14.95 19.16
CA SER A 336 -0.38 14.02 19.57
C SER A 336 0.11 13.25 18.35
N ILE A 337 1.32 12.69 18.44
CA ILE A 337 1.91 11.90 17.38
C ILE A 337 2.28 10.53 17.93
N LEU A 338 1.76 9.47 17.32
CA LEU A 338 2.20 8.12 17.58
C LEU A 338 3.30 7.74 16.57
N SER A 339 4.54 7.62 17.07
CA SER A 339 5.71 7.28 16.24
C SER A 339 5.95 5.77 16.23
N CYS A 340 6.14 5.19 15.05
CA CYS A 340 6.41 3.78 14.81
C CYS A 340 7.79 3.63 14.16
N LEU A 341 8.74 3.00 14.85
CA LEU A 341 10.07 2.73 14.30
C LEU A 341 10.00 1.61 13.26
N PHE A 342 10.72 1.77 12.15
CA PHE A 342 10.84 0.72 11.14
C PHE A 342 11.80 -0.39 11.60
N ASP A 343 11.30 -1.62 11.59
CA ASP A 343 12.05 -2.83 11.85
C ASP A 343 12.83 -3.24 10.59
N ARG A 344 14.10 -2.81 10.56
CA ARG A 344 15.02 -3.08 9.46
C ARG A 344 15.26 -4.57 9.23
N ASP A 345 15.24 -5.39 10.28
CA ASP A 345 15.49 -6.82 10.17
C ASP A 345 14.28 -7.53 9.57
N SER A 346 13.06 -7.12 9.96
CA SER A 346 11.83 -7.58 9.32
C SER A 346 11.77 -7.19 7.84
N ILE A 347 12.19 -5.96 7.48
CA ILE A 347 12.28 -5.54 6.06
C ILE A 347 13.29 -6.41 5.30
N LYS A 348 14.50 -6.57 5.82
CA LYS A 348 15.54 -7.41 5.19
C LYS A 348 15.11 -8.85 5.03
N SER A 349 14.45 -9.41 6.04
CA SER A 349 13.95 -10.79 6.05
C SER A 349 12.88 -11.00 4.98
N TYR A 350 11.92 -10.09 4.89
CA TYR A 350 10.87 -10.13 3.85
C TYR A 350 11.49 -10.06 2.45
N TYR A 351 12.38 -9.09 2.20
CA TYR A 351 13.00 -8.91 0.88
C TYR A 351 14.27 -9.77 0.64
N ALA A 352 14.59 -10.73 1.51
CA ALA A 352 15.80 -11.54 1.41
C ALA A 352 15.89 -12.27 0.06
N ASP A 353 14.79 -12.86 -0.39
CA ASP A 353 14.73 -13.57 -1.67
C ASP A 353 14.97 -12.62 -2.86
N TYR A 354 14.50 -11.37 -2.76
CA TYR A 354 14.78 -10.33 -3.76
C TYR A 354 16.26 -9.97 -3.77
N PHE A 355 16.88 -9.75 -2.60
CA PHE A 355 18.28 -9.37 -2.51
C PHE A 355 19.22 -10.44 -3.08
N VAL A 356 18.93 -11.71 -2.82
CA VAL A 356 19.82 -12.81 -3.21
C VAL A 356 19.55 -13.27 -4.64
N HIS A 357 18.29 -13.30 -5.06
CA HIS A 357 17.90 -13.95 -6.30
C HIS A 357 17.09 -13.06 -7.25
N GLY A 358 16.74 -11.83 -6.86
CA GLY A 358 16.00 -10.88 -7.67
C GLY A 358 14.48 -11.05 -7.60
N VAL A 359 13.78 -10.21 -8.39
CA VAL A 359 12.32 -10.05 -8.33
C VAL A 359 11.54 -11.34 -8.57
N HIS A 360 12.01 -12.24 -9.43
CA HIS A 360 11.26 -13.45 -9.79
C HIS A 360 11.14 -14.43 -8.63
N VAL A 361 12.22 -14.67 -7.88
CA VAL A 361 12.16 -15.54 -6.68
C VAL A 361 11.37 -14.87 -5.56
N HIS A 362 11.43 -13.54 -5.45
CA HIS A 362 10.55 -12.80 -4.55
C HIS A 362 9.07 -13.05 -4.91
N LEU A 363 8.71 -12.95 -6.18
CA LEU A 363 7.35 -13.22 -6.63
C LEU A 363 6.88 -14.63 -6.29
N ASP A 364 7.72 -15.63 -6.53
CA ASP A 364 7.40 -17.03 -6.27
C ASP A 364 7.25 -17.32 -4.76
N SER A 365 8.13 -16.78 -3.92
CA SER A 365 8.12 -17.01 -2.47
C SER A 365 7.00 -16.27 -1.73
N HIS A 366 6.62 -15.09 -2.25
CA HIS A 366 5.67 -14.19 -1.59
C HIS A 366 4.26 -14.33 -2.15
N TYR A 367 4.14 -14.57 -3.46
CA TYR A 367 2.87 -14.46 -4.17
C TYR A 367 2.40 -15.70 -4.91
N ALA A 368 3.28 -16.63 -5.28
CA ALA A 368 2.86 -17.88 -5.89
C ALA A 368 2.37 -18.87 -4.81
N ASP A 369 1.10 -19.26 -4.91
CA ASP A 369 0.55 -20.35 -4.11
C ASP A 369 0.87 -21.66 -4.82
N LYS A 370 1.86 -22.41 -4.30
CA LYS A 370 2.29 -23.69 -4.87
C LYS A 370 1.18 -24.76 -4.93
N SER A 371 0.06 -24.55 -4.23
CA SER A 371 -1.10 -25.44 -4.29
C SER A 371 -2.00 -25.18 -5.50
N VAL A 372 -1.83 -24.05 -6.17
CA VAL A 372 -2.59 -23.69 -7.36
C VAL A 372 -1.88 -24.28 -8.59
N PRO A 373 -2.53 -25.15 -9.37
CA PRO A 373 -1.94 -25.66 -10.61
C PRO A 373 -1.77 -24.50 -11.62
N GLU A 374 -0.65 -24.50 -12.34
CA GLU A 374 -0.37 -23.53 -13.40
C GLU A 374 -1.53 -23.48 -14.40
N LYS A 375 -2.30 -22.38 -14.39
CA LYS A 375 -3.25 -22.08 -15.46
C LYS A 375 -2.52 -21.35 -16.57
N PHE A 376 -2.71 -21.83 -17.79
CA PHE A 376 -2.11 -21.24 -18.97
C PHE A 376 -2.76 -19.88 -19.27
N ILE A 377 -2.00 -18.79 -19.13
CA ILE A 377 -2.33 -17.48 -19.72
C ILE A 377 -1.51 -17.36 -21.00
N GLU A 378 -2.11 -16.88 -22.09
CA GLU A 378 -1.42 -16.76 -23.38
C GLU A 378 -0.13 -15.92 -23.28
N PRO A 379 1.03 -16.43 -23.73
CA PRO A 379 2.33 -15.76 -23.59
C PRO A 379 2.42 -14.32 -24.15
N CYS A 380 1.66 -14.01 -25.22
CA CYS A 380 1.69 -12.70 -25.89
C CYS A 380 1.17 -11.53 -25.03
N VAL A 381 0.28 -11.82 -24.09
CA VAL A 381 -0.31 -10.86 -23.15
C VAL A 381 0.72 -10.38 -22.12
N LEU A 382 1.61 -11.27 -21.72
CA LEU A 382 2.56 -11.04 -20.63
C LEU A 382 3.93 -10.55 -21.07
N GLU A 383 4.34 -10.82 -22.31
CA GLU A 383 5.49 -10.14 -22.90
C GLU A 383 5.34 -8.62 -22.79
N LYS A 384 4.14 -8.07 -23.05
CA LYS A 384 3.87 -6.62 -22.93
C LYS A 384 3.88 -6.09 -21.49
N ILE A 385 3.34 -6.84 -20.52
CA ILE A 385 3.41 -6.46 -19.09
C ILE A 385 4.86 -6.45 -18.60
N TYR A 386 5.68 -7.42 -19.04
CA TYR A 386 7.07 -7.50 -18.64
C TYR A 386 7.97 -6.48 -19.35
N GLU A 387 7.70 -6.23 -20.63
CA GLU A 387 8.37 -5.21 -21.41
C GLU A 387 8.19 -3.81 -20.78
N VAL A 388 6.97 -3.53 -20.29
CA VAL A 388 6.71 -2.37 -19.43
C VAL A 388 7.54 -2.44 -18.15
N ALA A 389 7.60 -3.56 -17.44
CA ALA A 389 8.26 -3.65 -16.13
C ALA A 389 9.80 -3.65 -16.17
N ARG A 390 10.43 -3.86 -17.34
CA ARG A 390 11.88 -4.06 -17.48
C ARG A 390 12.67 -2.75 -17.26
N PRO A 391 13.64 -2.71 -16.33
CA PRO A 391 14.57 -1.59 -16.19
C PRO A 391 15.34 -1.33 -17.49
N GLY A 392 15.34 -0.08 -17.99
CA GLY A 392 16.04 0.33 -19.21
C GLY A 392 15.29 0.09 -20.54
N MET A 393 14.17 -0.63 -20.55
CA MET A 393 13.26 -0.67 -21.70
C MET A 393 12.03 0.22 -21.53
N MET A 394 11.76 0.72 -20.32
CA MET A 394 10.70 1.71 -20.10
C MET A 394 10.86 2.97 -20.96
N ASP A 395 12.09 3.33 -21.35
CA ASP A 395 12.35 4.45 -22.27
C ASP A 395 11.82 4.20 -23.70
N GLN A 396 11.52 2.94 -24.03
CA GLN A 396 10.96 2.52 -25.32
C GLN A 396 9.43 2.41 -25.30
N PHE A 397 8.83 2.38 -24.11
CA PHE A 397 7.38 2.31 -23.96
C PHE A 397 6.82 3.72 -23.78
N SER A 398 5.65 3.94 -24.36
CA SER A 398 4.93 5.16 -24.02
C SER A 398 4.54 5.10 -22.54
N LEU A 399 4.47 6.26 -21.90
CA LEU A 399 3.94 6.42 -20.55
C LEU A 399 2.55 5.74 -20.42
N ASP A 400 1.75 5.78 -21.49
CA ASP A 400 0.43 5.15 -21.56
C ASP A 400 0.49 3.62 -21.47
N ASP A 401 1.48 2.98 -22.09
CA ASP A 401 1.64 1.52 -22.00
C ASP A 401 2.03 1.10 -20.59
N ILE A 402 2.91 1.87 -19.95
CA ILE A 402 3.35 1.65 -18.57
C ILE A 402 2.16 1.75 -17.62
N MET A 403 1.36 2.82 -17.76
CA MET A 403 0.24 3.07 -16.88
C MET A 403 -0.91 2.06 -17.08
N ARG A 404 -1.19 1.63 -18.33
CA ARG A 404 -2.23 0.63 -18.62
C ARG A 404 -1.88 -0.74 -18.03
N ALA A 405 -0.63 -1.17 -18.11
CA ALA A 405 -0.18 -2.41 -17.47
C ALA A 405 -0.27 -2.33 -15.93
N GLN A 406 0.09 -1.18 -15.34
CA GLN A 406 -0.04 -0.94 -13.90
C GLN A 406 -1.50 -0.98 -13.45
N GLU A 407 -2.42 -0.38 -14.21
CA GLU A 407 -3.85 -0.38 -13.90
C GLU A 407 -4.45 -1.79 -13.98
N ALA A 408 -4.15 -2.54 -15.04
CA ALA A 408 -4.58 -3.93 -15.17
C ALA A 408 -4.09 -4.77 -13.98
N THR A 409 -2.82 -4.60 -13.62
CA THR A 409 -2.21 -5.23 -12.45
C THR A 409 -2.97 -4.85 -11.17
N ASN A 410 -3.19 -3.57 -10.90
CA ASN A 410 -3.92 -3.08 -9.73
C ASN A 410 -5.37 -3.60 -9.68
N LYS A 411 -6.06 -3.72 -10.82
CA LYS A 411 -7.42 -4.27 -10.90
C LYS A 411 -7.45 -5.75 -10.53
N ILE A 412 -6.47 -6.54 -11.00
CA ILE A 412 -6.29 -7.95 -10.59
C ILE A 412 -6.09 -8.02 -9.07
N PHE A 413 -5.22 -7.18 -8.51
CA PHE A 413 -4.95 -7.16 -7.07
C PHE A 413 -6.16 -6.82 -6.21
N ARG A 414 -7.01 -5.89 -6.69
CA ARG A 414 -8.18 -5.41 -5.94
C ARG A 414 -9.37 -6.36 -5.99
N GLY A 415 -9.34 -7.40 -6.82
CA GLY A 415 -10.40 -8.41 -6.87
C GLY A 415 -11.77 -7.85 -7.22
N ALA A 416 -11.84 -6.90 -8.17
CA ALA A 416 -13.11 -6.40 -8.66
C ALA A 416 -13.96 -7.56 -9.20
N ASP A 417 -15.12 -7.81 -8.59
CA ASP A 417 -15.96 -9.00 -8.81
C ASP A 417 -16.43 -9.19 -10.28
N SER A 418 -16.24 -8.18 -11.15
CA SER A 418 -16.62 -8.19 -12.57
C SER A 418 -15.43 -8.03 -13.53
N PHE A 419 -14.19 -8.06 -13.05
CA PHE A 419 -13.02 -7.83 -13.90
C PHE A 419 -12.49 -9.17 -14.44
N ASP A 420 -12.71 -9.42 -15.74
CA ASP A 420 -11.98 -10.45 -16.47
C ASP A 420 -10.64 -9.86 -16.95
N PRO A 421 -9.50 -10.24 -16.37
CA PRO A 421 -8.20 -9.73 -16.77
C PRO A 421 -7.88 -10.11 -18.22
N TYR A 422 -8.46 -11.19 -18.72
CA TYR A 422 -8.29 -11.61 -20.10
C TYR A 422 -8.95 -10.64 -21.07
N GLU A 423 -10.20 -10.20 -20.81
CA GLU A 423 -10.87 -9.19 -21.65
C GLU A 423 -10.14 -7.84 -21.63
N ALA A 424 -9.71 -7.39 -20.46
CA ALA A 424 -9.01 -6.10 -20.32
C ALA A 424 -7.67 -6.09 -21.05
N ILE A 425 -6.93 -7.19 -21.00
CA ILE A 425 -5.64 -7.29 -21.70
C ILE A 425 -5.83 -7.59 -23.19
N GLN A 426 -6.88 -8.32 -23.59
CA GLN A 426 -7.26 -8.45 -25.00
C GLN A 426 -7.69 -7.11 -25.62
N ALA A 427 -8.35 -6.24 -24.86
CA ALA A 427 -8.68 -4.89 -25.31
C ALA A 427 -7.40 -4.07 -25.56
N LEU A 428 -6.44 -4.10 -24.63
CA LEU A 428 -5.12 -3.49 -24.81
C LEU A 428 -4.41 -4.02 -26.07
N TYR A 429 -4.50 -5.32 -26.32
CA TYR A 429 -3.91 -5.95 -27.49
C TYR A 429 -4.55 -5.51 -28.81
N LYS A 430 -5.87 -5.41 -28.87
CA LYS A 430 -6.61 -4.95 -30.05
C LYS A 430 -6.27 -3.51 -30.42
N ASP A 431 -6.13 -2.64 -29.42
CA ASP A 431 -5.80 -1.22 -29.63
C ASP A 431 -4.37 -1.04 -30.15
N THR A 432 -3.38 -1.77 -29.59
CA THR A 432 -2.00 -1.71 -30.10
C THR A 432 -1.91 -2.22 -31.55
N LEU A 433 -2.59 -3.34 -31.87
CA LEU A 433 -2.59 -3.88 -33.23
C LEU A 433 -3.27 -2.94 -34.23
N ALA A 434 -4.29 -2.19 -33.80
CA ALA A 434 -4.93 -1.18 -34.63
C ALA A 434 -3.98 0.00 -34.93
N GLU A 435 -3.17 0.42 -33.95
CA GLU A 435 -2.12 1.43 -34.14
C GLU A 435 -0.96 0.95 -35.02
N GLU A 436 -0.51 -0.29 -34.87
CA GLU A 436 0.53 -0.84 -35.74
C GLU A 436 0.06 -1.00 -37.18
N LYS A 437 -1.20 -1.41 -37.39
CA LYS A 437 -1.83 -1.45 -38.72
C LYS A 437 -2.00 -0.06 -39.32
N SER A 438 -2.33 0.96 -38.51
CA SER A 438 -2.45 2.34 -39.01
C SER A 438 -1.08 2.94 -39.38
N LYS A 439 -0.02 2.63 -38.61
CA LYS A 439 1.37 3.02 -38.91
C LYS A 439 1.93 2.25 -40.12
N GLY A 440 1.54 0.99 -40.31
CA GLY A 440 1.94 0.16 -41.45
C GLY A 440 1.27 0.54 -42.78
N SER A 441 0.12 1.23 -42.76
CA SER A 441 -0.60 1.62 -43.97
C SER A 441 -0.09 2.91 -44.65
N ILE A 442 1.01 3.52 -44.16
CA ILE A 442 1.56 4.78 -44.70
C ILE A 442 2.60 4.57 -45.83
N LYS A 443 2.90 3.33 -46.25
CA LYS A 443 3.83 3.08 -47.37
C LYS A 443 3.27 2.16 -48.45
N THR A 444 2.44 2.71 -49.31
CA THR A 444 2.41 2.38 -50.76
C THR A 444 1.85 3.57 -51.53
N SER A 445 2.64 4.62 -51.70
CA SER A 445 2.57 5.45 -52.90
C SER A 445 4.00 5.79 -53.34
N ARG A 446 4.24 5.62 -54.65
CA ARG A 446 5.52 5.71 -55.39
C ARG A 446 6.40 4.45 -55.36
N GLN A 447 6.22 3.59 -56.36
CA GLN A 447 6.95 3.72 -57.62
C GLN A 447 6.04 3.42 -58.80
#